data_AF-A0A8X7CED4-F1
#
_entry.id   AF-A0A8X7CED4-F1
#
_cell.length_a   1.000
_cell.length_b   1.000
_cell.length_c   1.000
_cell.angle_alpha   90.00
_cell.angle_beta   90.00
_cell.angle_gamma   90.00
#
_symmetry.space_group_name_H-M   'P 1'
#
loop_
_entity.id
_entity.type
_entity.pdbx_description
1 polymer ?
#
loop_
_entity_poly.entity_id
_entity_poly.type
_entity_poly.pdbx_seq_one_letter_code
_entity_poly.pdbx_strand_id
1 'polypeptide(L)'
;MVQACSFTTRSLKLNIPTKHPFELLFGTQINNKTDLRIQQLIDEQLQLEFNENRELLRKAAKSQIIKVQNENKKSYNLRRKSPCLYSVKDLVAIKRTQHGPGQKLCNKFISVHIKLLR
;
A
#
# COMPACT_ATOMS: atom_id res chain seq x y z
N MET A 1 -90.45 4.40 -10.82
CA MET A 1 -89.35 4.77 -11.73
C MET A 1 -88.05 4.30 -11.09
N VAL A 2 -87.50 3.17 -11.54
CA VAL A 2 -86.28 2.58 -10.97
C VAL A 2 -85.12 2.89 -11.92
N GLN A 3 -84.11 3.58 -11.40
CA GLN A 3 -82.93 3.99 -12.15
C GLN A 3 -81.93 2.82 -12.18
N ALA A 4 -81.70 2.24 -13.36
CA ALA A 4 -80.70 1.19 -13.56
C ALA A 4 -79.29 1.80 -13.48
N CYS A 5 -78.50 1.37 -12.50
CA CYS A 5 -77.09 1.74 -12.38
C CYS A 5 -76.27 0.83 -13.32
N SER A 6 -75.70 1.39 -14.38
CA SER A 6 -74.84 0.67 -15.32
C SER A 6 -73.44 0.49 -14.72
N PHE A 7 -73.21 -0.66 -14.09
CA PHE A 7 -71.86 -1.08 -13.71
C PHE A 7 -71.05 -1.37 -14.97
N THR A 8 -70.26 -0.38 -15.40
CA THR A 8 -69.26 -0.56 -16.45
C THR A 8 -68.06 -1.30 -15.83
N THR A 9 -67.84 -2.55 -16.25
CA THR A 9 -66.64 -3.30 -15.91
C THR A 9 -65.47 -2.70 -16.69
N ARG A 10 -64.78 -1.73 -16.07
CA ARG A 10 -63.49 -1.24 -16.54
C ARG A 10 -62.49 -2.38 -16.40
N SER A 11 -62.27 -3.13 -17.47
CA SER A 11 -61.24 -4.15 -17.54
C SER A 11 -59.88 -3.49 -17.28
N LEU A 12 -59.33 -3.74 -16.11
CA LEU A 12 -57.95 -3.39 -15.79
C LEU A 12 -57.06 -4.27 -16.67
N LYS A 13 -56.65 -3.75 -17.83
CA LYS A 13 -55.53 -4.32 -18.57
C LYS A 13 -54.31 -4.22 -17.66
N LEU A 14 -53.98 -5.31 -16.99
CA LEU A 14 -52.72 -5.48 -16.30
C LEU A 14 -51.63 -5.21 -17.33
N ASN A 15 -50.91 -4.12 -17.14
CA ASN A 15 -49.76 -3.75 -17.95
C ASN A 15 -48.62 -4.67 -17.51
N ILE A 16 -48.68 -5.93 -17.93
CA ILE A 16 -47.65 -6.92 -17.65
C ILE A 16 -46.47 -6.52 -18.55
N PRO A 17 -45.34 -6.04 -17.99
CA PRO A 17 -44.17 -5.79 -18.81
C PRO A 17 -43.80 -7.11 -19.48
N THR A 18 -43.80 -7.14 -20.80
CA THR A 18 -43.45 -8.34 -21.57
C THR A 18 -41.96 -8.60 -21.38
N LYS A 19 -41.63 -9.28 -20.30
CA LYS A 19 -40.28 -9.73 -20.00
C LYS A 19 -39.81 -10.65 -21.11
N HIS A 20 -38.55 -10.51 -21.51
CA HIS A 20 -37.97 -11.39 -22.52
C HIS A 20 -38.05 -12.85 -22.02
N PRO A 21 -38.41 -13.84 -22.86
CA PRO A 21 -38.59 -15.23 -22.43
C PRO A 21 -37.42 -15.80 -21.61
N PHE A 22 -36.19 -15.39 -21.91
CA PHE A 22 -34.99 -15.71 -21.12
C PHE A 22 -35.07 -15.22 -19.66
N GLU A 23 -35.50 -13.98 -19.43
CA GLU A 23 -35.62 -13.41 -18.08
C GLU A 23 -36.69 -14.15 -17.27
N LEU A 24 -37.77 -14.59 -17.92
CA LEU A 24 -38.82 -15.41 -17.29
C LEU A 24 -38.32 -16.81 -16.88
N LEU A 25 -37.45 -17.42 -17.68
CA LEU A 25 -36.93 -18.77 -17.43
C LEU A 25 -35.78 -18.79 -16.42
N PHE A 26 -34.86 -17.84 -16.51
CA PHE A 26 -33.62 -17.84 -15.72
C PHE A 26 -33.60 -16.78 -14.62
N GLY A 27 -34.55 -15.84 -14.61
CA GLY A 27 -34.63 -14.77 -13.60
C GLY A 27 -33.61 -13.65 -13.77
N THR A 28 -32.80 -13.69 -14.83
CA THR A 28 -31.72 -12.71 -15.10
C THR A 28 -31.86 -12.12 -16.51
N GLN A 29 -31.49 -10.85 -16.67
CA GLN A 29 -31.38 -10.20 -18.00
C GLN A 29 -30.23 -10.85 -18.81
N ILE A 30 -30.35 -10.85 -20.14
CA ILE A 30 -29.24 -11.24 -21.02
C ILE A 30 -28.21 -10.10 -21.01
N ASN A 31 -26.92 -10.43 -20.87
CA ASN A 31 -25.83 -9.45 -20.95
C ASN A 31 -25.79 -8.82 -22.34
N ASN A 32 -25.99 -7.50 -22.45
CA ASN A 32 -25.85 -6.79 -23.71
C ASN A 32 -24.41 -6.38 -23.97
N LYS A 33 -24.04 -6.20 -25.24
CA LYS A 33 -22.70 -5.72 -25.61
C LYS A 33 -22.36 -4.34 -25.02
N THR A 34 -23.38 -3.50 -24.80
CA THR A 34 -23.26 -2.20 -24.10
C THR A 34 -22.87 -2.38 -22.65
N ASP A 35 -23.40 -3.40 -21.97
CA ASP A 35 -23.16 -3.68 -20.56
C ASP A 35 -21.71 -4.12 -20.33
N LEU A 36 -21.14 -4.87 -21.27
CA LEU A 36 -19.72 -5.26 -21.25
C LEU A 36 -18.79 -4.04 -21.36
N ARG A 37 -19.12 -3.06 -22.21
CA ARG A 37 -18.32 -1.83 -22.35
C ARG A 37 -18.39 -0.98 -21.09
N ILE A 38 -19.56 -0.92 -20.44
CA ILE A 38 -19.73 -0.21 -19.17
C ILE A 38 -18.94 -0.90 -18.06
N GLN A 39 -18.95 -2.23 -17.99
CA GLN A 39 -18.15 -3.00 -17.04
C GLN A 39 -16.65 -2.71 -17.20
N GLN A 40 -16.13 -2.72 -18.44
CA GLN A 40 -14.74 -2.40 -18.72
C GLN A 40 -14.33 -1.02 -18.20
N LEU A 41 -15.17 0.00 -18.43
CA LEU A 41 -14.92 1.36 -17.95
C LEU A 41 -14.93 1.46 -16.42
N ILE A 42 -15.82 0.72 -15.75
CA ILE A 42 -15.87 0.66 -14.28
C ILE A 42 -14.60 -0.02 -13.74
N ASP A 43 -14.16 -1.10 -14.37
CA ASP A 43 -12.96 -1.83 -13.96
C ASP A 43 -11.70 -0.97 -14.13
N GLU A 44 -11.58 -0.26 -15.25
CA GLU A 44 -10.50 0.70 -15.49
C GLU A 44 -10.48 1.81 -14.43
N GLN A 45 -11.64 2.40 -14.15
CA GLN A 45 -11.76 3.45 -13.13
C GLN A 45 -11.36 2.94 -11.74
N LEU A 46 -11.83 1.75 -11.35
CA LEU A 46 -11.49 1.13 -10.07
C LEU A 46 -9.98 0.91 -9.94
N GLN A 47 -9.33 0.45 -11.01
CA GLN A 47 -7.88 0.25 -11.04
C GLN A 47 -7.12 1.57 -10.89
N LEU A 48 -7.57 2.63 -11.57
CA LEU A 48 -6.97 3.96 -11.48
C LEU A 48 -7.07 4.49 -10.05
N GLU A 49 -8.27 4.54 -9.47
CA GLU A 49 -8.50 5.02 -8.11
C GLU A 49 -7.69 4.23 -7.07
N PHE A 50 -7.62 2.90 -7.24
CA PHE A 50 -6.82 2.06 -6.36
C PHE A 50 -5.33 2.42 -6.39
N ASN A 51 -4.79 2.66 -7.59
CA ASN A 51 -3.38 3.03 -7.77
C ASN A 51 -3.09 4.43 -7.22
N GLU A 52 -3.97 5.39 -7.49
CA GLU A 52 -3.86 6.76 -6.97
C GLU A 52 -3.86 6.78 -5.44
N ASN A 53 -4.80 6.06 -4.81
CA ASN A 53 -4.87 5.96 -3.36
C ASN A 53 -3.59 5.34 -2.76
N ARG A 54 -3.03 4.32 -3.41
CA ARG A 54 -1.73 3.74 -3.00
C ARG A 54 -0.59 4.72 -3.16
N GLU A 55 -0.54 5.49 -4.24
CA GLU A 55 0.47 6.51 -4.44
C GLU A 55 0.41 7.58 -3.35
N LEU A 56 -0.79 8.07 -3.02
CA LEU A 56 -1.01 9.05 -1.97
C LEU A 56 -0.51 8.53 -0.62
N LEU A 57 -0.90 7.30 -0.25
CA LEU A 57 -0.43 6.65 0.98
C LEU A 57 1.09 6.48 1.00
N ARG A 58 1.70 6.07 -0.12
CA ARG A 58 3.16 5.94 -0.21
C ARG A 58 3.88 7.27 -0.09
N LYS A 59 3.37 8.33 -0.71
CA LYS A 59 3.94 9.69 -0.62
C LYS A 59 3.89 10.20 0.83
N ALA A 60 2.75 10.01 1.51
CA ALA A 60 2.59 10.38 2.91
C ALA A 60 3.48 9.55 3.85
N ALA A 61 3.55 8.23 3.66
CA ALA A 61 4.44 7.37 4.45
C ALA A 61 5.92 7.76 4.25
N LYS A 62 6.32 8.02 3.01
CA LYS A 62 7.69 8.45 2.68
C LYS A 62 8.05 9.76 3.35
N SER A 63 7.17 10.77 3.32
CA SER A 63 7.44 12.06 3.97
C SER A 63 7.60 11.90 5.49
N GLN A 64 6.77 11.06 6.11
CA GLN A 64 6.86 10.79 7.55
C GLN A 64 8.14 10.03 7.92
N ILE A 65 8.54 9.03 7.13
CA ILE A 65 9.81 8.31 7.34
C ILE A 65 10.99 9.28 7.25
N ILE A 66 11.01 10.15 6.23
CA ILE A 66 12.07 11.15 6.07
C ILE A 66 12.11 12.09 7.28
N LYS A 67 10.95 12.53 7.78
CA LYS A 67 10.87 13.37 8.98
C LYS A 67 11.51 12.70 10.19
N VAL A 68 11.12 11.45 10.48
CA VAL A 68 11.68 10.65 11.58
C VAL A 68 13.19 10.42 11.40
N GLN A 69 13.64 10.08 10.19
CA GLN A 69 15.06 9.89 9.90
C GLN A 69 15.87 11.17 10.13
N ASN A 70 15.33 12.34 9.76
CA ASN A 70 15.97 13.62 9.98
C ASN A 70 16.06 13.97 11.48
N GLU A 71 15.00 13.72 12.24
CA GLU A 71 15.00 13.89 13.70
C GLU A 71 16.00 12.95 14.39
N ASN A 72 16.01 11.68 14.01
CA ASN A 72 16.98 10.69 14.50
C ASN A 72 18.41 11.10 14.17
N LYS A 73 18.66 11.59 12.94
CA LYS A 73 19.97 12.10 12.52
C LYS A 73 20.42 13.28 13.36
N LYS A 74 19.53 14.24 13.65
CA LYS A 74 19.83 15.39 14.52
C LYS A 74 20.22 14.93 15.92
N SER A 75 19.41 14.05 16.53
CA SER A 75 19.65 13.52 17.88
C SER A 75 20.96 12.73 17.97
N TYR A 76 21.21 11.84 17.01
CA TYR A 76 22.45 11.07 16.93
C TYR A 76 23.66 12.00 16.80
N ASN A 77 23.62 12.96 15.85
CA ASN A 77 24.73 13.87 15.58
C ASN A 77 25.06 14.77 16.77
N LEU A 78 24.09 15.12 17.63
CA LEU A 78 24.33 15.92 18.83
C LEU A 78 25.30 15.24 19.81
N ARG A 79 25.24 13.90 19.92
CA ARG A 79 26.04 13.12 20.87
C ARG A 79 27.18 12.35 20.21
N ARG A 80 27.22 12.34 18.87
CA ARG A 80 28.20 11.59 18.10
C ARG A 80 29.57 12.27 18.20
N LYS A 81 30.58 11.52 18.66
CA LYS A 81 31.98 11.94 18.55
C LYS A 81 32.44 11.86 17.10
N SER A 82 33.20 12.85 16.64
CA SER A 82 33.81 12.80 15.30
C SER A 82 34.67 11.53 15.17
N PRO A 83 34.63 10.86 14.00
CA PRO A 83 35.50 9.72 13.79
C PRO A 83 36.96 10.18 13.81
N CYS A 84 37.83 9.35 14.38
CA CYS A 84 39.27 9.57 14.30
C CYS A 84 39.70 9.33 12.84
N LEU A 85 40.20 10.37 12.18
CA LEU A 85 40.73 10.29 10.82
C LEU A 85 42.18 9.84 10.92
N TYR A 86 42.49 8.73 10.24
CA TYR A 86 43.84 8.18 10.19
C TYR A 86 44.44 8.39 8.81
N SER A 87 45.66 8.88 8.77
CA SER A 87 46.49 9.00 7.57
C SER A 87 47.17 7.67 7.22
N VAL A 88 47.72 7.59 6.02
CA VAL A 88 48.50 6.42 5.60
C VAL A 88 49.81 6.43 6.38
N LYS A 89 50.20 5.28 6.91
CA LYS A 89 51.34 5.08 7.83
C LYS A 89 51.10 5.40 9.31
N ASP A 90 49.88 5.78 9.69
CA ASP A 90 49.53 5.90 11.11
C ASP A 90 49.56 4.52 11.80
N LEU A 91 50.10 4.49 13.02
CA LEU A 91 50.06 3.33 13.91
C LEU A 91 48.70 3.30 14.63
N VAL A 92 47.91 2.27 14.37
CA VAL A 92 46.56 2.11 14.95
C VAL A 92 46.45 0.78 15.68
N ALA A 93 45.89 0.81 16.88
CA ALA A 93 45.57 -0.39 17.64
C ALA A 93 44.12 -0.81 17.37
N ILE A 94 43.93 -2.00 16.77
CA ILE A 94 42.60 -2.54 16.47
C ILE A 94 42.12 -3.38 17.65
N LYS A 95 40.98 -3.02 18.24
CA LYS A 95 40.37 -3.76 19.35
C LYS A 95 39.87 -5.13 18.86
N ARG A 96 40.13 -6.18 19.64
CA ARG A 96 39.53 -7.50 19.43
C ARG A 96 38.04 -7.43 19.77
N THR A 97 37.18 -7.79 18.80
CA THR A 97 35.72 -7.71 18.93
C THR A 97 35.08 -9.04 19.31
N GLN A 98 35.63 -10.16 18.83
CA GLN A 98 35.13 -11.50 19.15
C GLN A 98 35.81 -12.05 20.40
N HIS A 99 35.01 -12.36 21.42
CA HIS A 99 35.46 -13.05 22.63
C HIS A 99 35.11 -14.53 22.49
N GLY A 100 36.13 -15.40 22.55
CA GLY A 100 35.91 -16.85 22.56
C GLY A 100 35.41 -17.35 23.92
N PRO A 101 34.85 -18.57 24.00
CA PRO A 101 34.49 -19.19 25.27
C PRO A 101 35.73 -19.29 26.18
N GLY A 102 35.57 -18.96 27.48
CA GLY A 102 36.68 -18.94 28.45
C GLY A 102 37.59 -17.70 28.40
N GLN A 103 37.36 -16.75 27.49
CA GLN A 103 38.13 -15.50 27.46
C GLN A 103 37.51 -14.44 28.38
N LYS A 104 38.34 -13.80 29.21
CA LYS A 104 37.92 -12.66 30.05
C LYS A 104 37.47 -11.49 29.16
N LEU A 105 36.38 -10.83 29.56
CA LEU A 105 35.92 -9.55 29.01
C LEU A 105 36.92 -8.45 29.38
N CYS A 106 37.99 -8.33 28.59
CA CYS A 106 39.03 -7.33 28.75
C CYS A 106 39.38 -6.71 27.40
N ASN A 107 39.75 -5.44 27.39
CA ASN A 107 40.08 -4.73 26.17
C ASN A 107 41.44 -5.23 25.63
N LYS A 108 41.40 -6.27 24.79
CA LYS A 108 42.57 -6.75 24.05
C LYS A 108 42.63 -6.13 22.67
N PHE A 109 43.85 -5.92 22.17
CA PHE A 109 44.14 -5.43 20.83
C PHE A 109 44.86 -6.52 20.03
N ILE A 110 44.70 -6.53 18.70
CA ILE A 110 45.25 -7.59 17.83
C ILE A 110 46.77 -7.42 17.69
N SER A 111 47.24 -6.20 17.45
CA SER A 111 48.62 -5.69 17.54
C SER A 111 48.60 -4.22 17.10
N VAL A 112 49.76 -3.54 17.08
CA VAL A 112 49.92 -2.26 16.40
C VAL A 112 49.97 -2.51 14.88
N HIS A 113 49.04 -1.94 14.13
CA HIS A 113 48.99 -2.05 12.68
C HIS A 113 49.28 -0.70 12.02
N ILE A 114 50.05 -0.72 10.94
CA ILE A 114 50.24 0.43 10.07
C ILE A 114 49.06 0.50 9.10
N LYS A 115 48.35 1.63 9.04
CA LYS A 115 47.27 1.82 8.07
C LYS A 115 47.85 1.93 6.65
N LEU A 116 47.56 0.95 5.81
CA LEU A 116 47.84 0.98 4.36
C LEU A 116 46.61 1.48 3.60
N LEU A 117 46.81 2.22 2.50
CA LEU A 117 45.75 2.51 1.54
C LEU A 117 45.19 1.19 1.02
N ARG A 118 43.87 1.07 1.04
CA ARG A 118 43.14 -0.05 0.46
C ARG A 118 42.30 0.45 -0.69
#